data_AF-A0A7E6F1L3-F1
#
_entry.id   AF-A0A7E6F1L3-F1
#
_cell.length_a   1.000
_cell.length_b   1.000
_cell.length_c   1.000
_cell.angle_alpha   90.00
_cell.angle_beta   90.00
_cell.angle_gamma   90.00
#
_symmetry.space_group_name_H-M   'P 1'
#
loop_
_entity.id
_entity.type
_entity.pdbx_description
1 polymer ?
#
loop_
_entity_poly.entity_id
_entity_poly.type
_entity_poly.pdbx_seq_one_letter_code
_entity_poly.pdbx_strand_id
1 'polypeptide(L)'
;MDKSCEVQQGKNIINTCCELKVNHVVYSGLESAVRISGLVCNHFDGKAEVEEYVKNSGVNKYTIIRLPWYYENLYENTPPQKISENKYKLSIPIGNSYMYGISVDEIGECIHSIFKENHV
;
A
#
# COMPACT_ATOMS: atom_id res chain seq x y z
N MET A 1 2.36 -14.31 -1.98
CA MET A 1 1.68 -13.42 -2.94
C MET A 1 2.44 -13.51 -4.25
N ASP A 2 1.75 -13.77 -5.36
CA ASP A 2 2.37 -13.84 -6.69
C ASP A 2 2.45 -12.43 -7.30
N LYS A 3 3.69 -11.95 -7.49
CA LYS A 3 3.97 -10.63 -8.06
C LYS A 3 3.35 -10.48 -9.46
N SER A 4 3.47 -11.51 -10.29
CA SER A 4 3.04 -11.44 -11.70
C SER A 4 1.52 -11.29 -11.79
N CYS A 5 0.78 -12.02 -10.97
CA CYS A 5 -0.66 -11.89 -10.85
C CYS A 5 -1.08 -10.48 -10.38
N GLU A 6 -0.44 -9.95 -9.33
CA GLU A 6 -0.71 -8.58 -8.84
C GLU A 6 -0.45 -7.52 -9.92
N VAL A 7 0.68 -7.62 -10.62
CA VAL A 7 1.04 -6.71 -11.70
C VAL A 7 0.02 -6.77 -12.84
N GLN A 8 -0.38 -7.97 -13.25
CA GLN A 8 -1.35 -8.15 -14.32
C GLN A 8 -2.71 -7.53 -13.93
N GLN A 9 -3.18 -7.77 -12.71
CA GLN A 9 -4.43 -7.19 -12.21
C GLN A 9 -4.36 -5.66 -12.16
N GLY A 10 -3.25 -5.11 -11.65
CA GLY A 10 -3.02 -3.67 -11.63
C GLY A 10 -3.08 -3.06 -13.02
N LYS A 11 -2.34 -3.62 -13.99
CA LYS A 11 -2.35 -3.15 -15.39
C LYS A 11 -3.74 -3.23 -16.02
N ASN A 12 -4.49 -4.31 -15.77
CA ASN A 12 -5.85 -4.46 -16.28
C ASN A 12 -6.78 -3.36 -15.76
N ILE A 13 -6.76 -3.08 -14.46
CA ILE A 13 -7.58 -2.02 -13.84
C ILE A 13 -7.24 -0.67 -14.47
N ILE A 14 -5.96 -0.36 -14.61
CA ILE A 14 -5.51 0.92 -15.17
C ILE A 14 -5.90 1.07 -16.65
N ASN A 15 -5.79 0.02 -17.45
CA ASN A 15 -6.26 0.04 -18.84
C ASN A 15 -7.75 0.33 -18.92
N THR A 16 -8.57 -0.35 -18.11
CA THR A 16 -10.01 -0.08 -18.05
C THR A 16 -10.30 1.34 -17.59
N CYS A 17 -9.55 1.88 -16.63
CA CYS A 17 -9.67 3.29 -16.22
C CYS A 17 -9.37 4.26 -17.38
N CYS A 18 -8.35 3.99 -18.20
CA CYS A 18 -8.04 4.78 -19.38
C CYS A 18 -9.16 4.69 -20.44
N GLU A 19 -9.61 3.48 -20.77
CA GLU A 19 -10.68 3.23 -21.75
C GLU A 19 -11.99 3.94 -21.38
N LEU A 20 -12.37 3.88 -20.10
CA LEU A 20 -13.57 4.51 -19.57
C LEU A 20 -13.37 5.99 -19.19
N LYS A 21 -12.17 6.54 -19.40
CA LYS A 21 -11.82 7.93 -19.09
C LYS A 21 -12.14 8.31 -17.64
N VAL A 22 -11.80 7.44 -16.69
CA VAL A 22 -11.97 7.71 -15.26
C VAL A 22 -11.26 9.02 -14.90
N ASN A 23 -11.97 9.90 -14.19
CA ASN A 23 -11.50 11.25 -13.91
C ASN A 23 -10.25 11.27 -13.01
N HIS A 24 -10.22 10.41 -11.98
CA HIS A 24 -9.14 10.37 -11.01
C HIS A 24 -8.96 8.96 -10.45
N VAL A 25 -7.77 8.39 -10.60
CA VAL A 25 -7.38 7.12 -10.00
C VAL A 25 -6.56 7.36 -8.74
N VAL A 26 -6.99 6.80 -7.60
CA VAL A 26 -6.17 6.74 -6.39
C VAL A 26 -5.60 5.33 -6.28
N TYR A 27 -4.29 5.19 -6.39
CA TYR A 27 -3.60 3.91 -6.35
C TYR A 27 -2.78 3.76 -5.06
N SER A 28 -3.02 2.68 -4.32
CA SER A 28 -2.19 2.30 -3.17
C SER A 28 -0.91 1.63 -3.66
N GLY A 29 0.16 2.40 -3.82
CA GLY A 29 1.46 1.92 -4.23
C GLY A 29 2.41 1.68 -3.06
N LEU A 30 3.55 1.05 -3.35
CA LEU A 30 4.70 0.92 -2.45
C LEU A 30 5.99 1.11 -3.26
N GLU A 31 7.05 1.54 -2.60
CA GLU A 31 8.35 1.66 -3.24
C GLU A 31 8.94 0.29 -3.62
N SER A 32 9.81 0.27 -4.64
CA SER A 32 10.57 -0.94 -4.96
C SER A 32 11.61 -1.21 -3.87
N ALA A 33 11.41 -2.30 -3.15
CA ALA A 33 12.35 -2.79 -2.16
C ALA A 33 13.70 -3.14 -2.81
N VAL A 34 13.68 -3.72 -4.01
CA VAL A 34 14.91 -4.08 -4.73
C VAL A 34 15.73 -2.84 -5.08
N ARG A 35 15.08 -1.76 -5.49
CA ARG A 35 15.75 -0.50 -5.85
C ARG A 35 16.32 0.22 -4.63
N ILE A 36 15.61 0.18 -3.51
CA ILE A 36 16.00 0.90 -2.29
C ILE A 36 17.05 0.14 -1.48
N SER A 37 16.92 -1.18 -1.39
CA SER A 37 17.68 -1.99 -0.43
C SER A 37 18.47 -3.14 -1.07
N GLY A 38 18.24 -3.45 -2.35
CA GLY A 38 18.78 -4.64 -3.01
C GLY A 38 18.06 -5.94 -2.64
N LEU A 39 17.10 -5.90 -1.71
CA LEU A 39 16.34 -7.07 -1.27
C LEU A 39 15.02 -7.19 -2.02
N VAL A 40 14.65 -8.42 -2.38
CA VAL A 40 13.40 -8.72 -3.05
C VAL A 40 12.25 -8.75 -2.04
N CYS A 41 11.22 -7.97 -2.30
CA CYS A 41 9.96 -8.00 -1.56
C CYS A 41 8.80 -7.95 -2.55
N ASN A 42 8.35 -9.13 -2.99
CA ASN A 42 7.45 -9.27 -4.14
C ASN A 42 6.19 -8.38 -4.08
N HIS A 43 5.58 -8.21 -2.91
CA HIS A 43 4.36 -7.40 -2.76
C HIS A 43 4.64 -5.88 -2.70
N PHE A 44 5.88 -5.46 -2.42
CA PHE A 44 6.33 -4.08 -2.60
C PHE A 44 6.71 -3.84 -4.06
N ASP A 45 7.55 -4.72 -4.62
CA ASP A 45 8.06 -4.59 -5.98
C ASP A 45 6.96 -4.74 -7.04
N GLY A 46 5.91 -5.53 -6.78
CA GLY A 46 4.72 -5.61 -7.63
C GLY A 46 3.97 -4.29 -7.69
N LYS A 47 3.70 -3.66 -6.54
CA LYS A 47 3.06 -2.34 -6.47
C LYS A 47 3.90 -1.25 -7.10
N ALA A 48 5.22 -1.29 -6.91
CA ALA A 48 6.13 -0.35 -7.54
C ALA A 48 6.06 -0.44 -9.08
N GLU A 49 5.95 -1.65 -9.64
CA GLU A 49 5.81 -1.84 -11.09
C GLU A 49 4.47 -1.32 -11.62
N VAL A 50 3.37 -1.58 -10.90
CA VAL A 50 2.05 -1.05 -11.27
C VAL A 50 2.01 0.47 -11.14
N GLU A 51 2.65 1.05 -10.12
CA GLU A 51 2.76 2.50 -9.99
C GLU A 51 3.48 3.14 -11.18
N GLU A 52 4.61 2.58 -11.61
CA GLU A 52 5.27 3.07 -12.84
C GLU A 52 4.37 2.92 -14.06
N TYR A 53 3.55 1.87 -14.11
CA TYR A 53 2.54 1.74 -15.16
C TYR A 53 1.48 2.84 -15.09
N VAL A 54 0.93 3.14 -13.90
CA VAL A 54 -0.05 4.23 -13.67
C VAL A 54 0.51 5.55 -14.21
N LYS A 55 1.74 5.90 -13.83
CA LYS A 55 2.41 7.15 -14.26
C LYS A 55 2.54 7.28 -15.77
N ASN A 56 2.66 6.16 -16.49
CA ASN A 56 2.86 6.11 -17.94
C ASN A 56 1.60 5.71 -18.74
N SER A 57 0.47 5.41 -18.07
CA SER A 57 -0.72 4.82 -18.70
C SER A 57 -1.63 5.81 -19.44
N GLY A 58 -1.44 7.11 -19.22
CA GLY A 58 -2.30 8.16 -19.79
C GLY A 58 -3.64 8.36 -19.07
N VAL A 59 -3.82 7.82 -17.85
CA VAL A 59 -4.97 8.21 -17.01
C VAL A 59 -5.01 9.72 -16.79
N ASN A 60 -6.21 10.31 -16.85
CA ASN A 60 -6.41 11.77 -16.80
C ASN A 60 -5.78 12.41 -15.56
N LYS A 61 -5.96 11.77 -14.40
CA LYS A 61 -5.38 12.17 -13.13
C LYS A 61 -5.13 10.95 -12.28
N TYR A 62 -4.02 10.95 -11.56
CA TYR A 62 -3.73 9.93 -10.55
C TYR A 62 -3.18 10.55 -9.27
N THR A 63 -3.41 9.86 -8.16
CA THR A 63 -2.71 10.06 -6.90
C THR A 63 -2.19 8.72 -6.42
N ILE A 64 -0.91 8.68 -6.08
CA ILE A 64 -0.30 7.49 -5.47
C ILE A 64 -0.24 7.70 -3.97
N ILE A 65 -0.87 6.83 -3.21
CA ILE A 65 -0.82 6.84 -1.74
C ILE A 65 0.16 5.78 -1.23
N ARG A 66 0.74 6.05 -0.07
CA ARG A 66 1.64 5.16 0.66
C ARG A 66 0.96 4.77 1.97
N LEU A 67 0.53 3.52 2.06
CA LEU A 67 -0.10 3.01 3.27
C LEU A 67 0.98 2.39 4.16
N PRO A 68 1.09 2.80 5.44
CA PRO A 68 2.07 2.27 6.38
C PRO A 68 1.58 0.92 6.96
N TRP A 69 2.20 0.47 8.05
CA TRP A 69 1.84 -0.79 8.70
C TRP A 69 0.51 -0.68 9.48
N TYR A 70 -0.41 -1.62 9.24
CA TYR A 70 -1.74 -1.57 9.85
C TYR A 70 -1.75 -2.06 11.30
N TYR A 71 -2.42 -1.33 12.20
CA TYR A 71 -2.58 -1.75 13.59
C TYR A 71 -3.37 -3.06 13.71
N GLU A 72 -4.24 -3.37 12.75
CA GLU A 72 -5.02 -4.58 12.63
C GLU A 72 -4.13 -5.83 12.49
N ASN A 73 -2.89 -5.66 12.02
CA ASN A 73 -1.90 -6.75 12.04
C ASN A 73 -1.58 -7.24 13.45
N LEU A 74 -1.78 -6.43 14.51
CA LEU A 74 -1.66 -6.86 15.91
C LEU A 74 -2.73 -7.85 16.34
N TYR A 75 -3.75 -8.09 15.51
CA TYR A 75 -4.75 -9.12 15.76
C TYR A 75 -4.49 -10.37 14.92
N GLU A 76 -4.16 -10.20 13.64
CA GLU A 76 -4.09 -11.31 12.68
C GLU A 76 -2.66 -11.83 12.43
N ASN A 77 -1.74 -10.93 12.09
CA ASN A 77 -0.44 -11.30 11.51
C ASN A 77 0.70 -11.34 12.52
N THR A 78 0.69 -10.45 13.51
CA THR A 78 1.68 -10.35 14.58
C THR A 78 1.03 -10.12 15.94
N PRO A 79 0.14 -11.02 16.40
CA PRO A 79 -0.53 -10.86 17.67
C PRO A 79 0.44 -10.88 18.87
N PRO A 80 0.23 -10.03 19.89
CA PRO A 80 1.00 -10.10 21.13
C PRO A 80 0.91 -11.50 21.75
N GLN A 81 2.07 -12.10 22.01
CA GLN A 81 2.17 -13.43 22.58
C GLN A 81 2.27 -13.34 24.10
N LYS A 82 1.34 -13.94 24.83
CA LYS A 82 1.42 -13.99 26.30
C LYS A 82 2.64 -14.81 26.74
N ILE A 83 3.44 -14.26 27.65
CA ILE A 83 4.65 -14.91 28.19
C ILE A 83 4.50 -15.25 29.67
N SER A 84 3.79 -14.41 30.44
CA SER A 84 3.43 -14.65 31.83
C SER A 84 2.20 -13.82 32.22
N GLU A 85 1.79 -13.86 33.48
CA GLU A 85 0.77 -12.94 34.00
C GLU A 85 1.18 -11.49 33.70
N ASN A 86 0.25 -10.72 33.12
CA ASN A 86 0.42 -9.33 32.72
C ASN A 86 1.66 -9.03 31.84
N LYS A 87 2.21 -10.03 31.15
CA LYS A 87 3.37 -9.86 30.27
C LYS A 87 3.12 -10.47 28.90
N TYR A 88 3.27 -9.63 27.87
CA TYR A 88 3.11 -10.00 26.48
C TYR A 88 4.37 -9.62 25.70
N LYS A 89 4.67 -10.37 24.65
CA LYS A 89 5.78 -10.14 23.72
C LYS A 89 5.21 -9.75 22.37
N LEU A 90 5.71 -8.67 21.81
CA LEU A 90 5.52 -8.31 20.41
C LEU A 90 6.86 -8.45 19.69
N SER A 91 6.97 -9.40 18.77
CA SER A 91 8.23 -9.70 18.08
C SER A 91 8.20 -9.13 16.66
N ILE A 92 8.60 -7.86 16.52
CA ILE A 92 8.67 -7.17 15.22
C ILE A 92 10.14 -6.87 14.90
N PRO A 93 10.67 -7.25 13.72
CA PRO A 93 12.08 -7.13 13.38
C PRO A 93 12.46 -5.71 12.93
N ILE A 94 12.25 -4.71 13.78
CA ILE A 94 12.59 -3.30 13.51
C ILE A 94 13.83 -2.78 14.26
N GLY A 95 14.38 -3.59 15.18
CA GLY A 95 15.51 -3.15 16.01
C GLY A 95 15.16 -1.89 16.80
N ASN A 96 15.95 -0.83 16.62
CA ASN A 96 15.73 0.49 17.25
C ASN A 96 15.06 1.51 16.31
N SER A 97 14.59 1.08 15.15
CA SER A 97 13.96 1.96 14.15
C SER A 97 12.51 2.26 14.50
N TYR A 98 12.03 3.44 14.11
CA TYR A 98 10.60 3.76 14.16
C TYR A 98 9.85 3.07 13.02
N MET A 99 8.61 2.67 13.29
CA MET A 99 7.66 2.16 12.29
C MET A 99 6.45 3.09 12.26
N TYR A 100 6.12 3.60 11.08
CA TYR A 100 4.84 4.29 10.87
C TYR A 100 3.71 3.27 10.89
N GLY A 101 2.58 3.64 11.49
CA GLY A 101 1.38 2.82 11.48
C GLY A 101 0.11 3.65 11.33
N ILE A 102 -0.97 2.98 10.96
CA ILE A 102 -2.30 3.57 10.77
C ILE A 102 -3.36 2.52 11.11
N SER A 103 -4.54 2.93 11.55
CA SER A 103 -5.71 2.04 11.54
C SER A 103 -6.33 2.02 10.15
N VAL A 104 -6.79 0.86 9.70
CA VAL A 104 -7.53 0.72 8.44
C VAL A 104 -8.76 1.63 8.42
N ASP A 105 -9.40 1.86 9.57
CA ASP A 105 -10.58 2.73 9.70
C ASP A 105 -10.27 4.20 9.36
N GLU A 106 -9.02 4.65 9.51
CA GLU A 106 -8.62 6.02 9.22
C GLU A 106 -8.28 6.25 7.73
N ILE A 107 -7.98 5.18 6.99
CA ILE A 107 -7.55 5.27 5.58
C ILE A 107 -8.66 5.87 4.70
N GLY A 108 -9.92 5.51 4.96
CA GLY A 108 -11.07 5.95 4.17
C GLY A 108 -11.22 7.47 4.16
N GLU A 109 -11.11 8.12 5.32
CA GLU A 109 -11.23 9.58 5.44
C GLU A 109 -10.07 10.30 4.75
N CYS A 110 -8.84 9.77 4.84
CA CYS A 110 -7.69 10.29 4.11
C CYS A 110 -7.87 10.20 2.58
N ILE A 111 -8.44 9.10 2.08
CA ILE A 111 -8.71 8.95 0.65
C ILE A 111 -9.87 9.88 0.21
N HIS A 112 -10.88 10.04 1.06
CA HIS A 112 -12.01 10.94 0.80
C HIS A 112 -11.56 12.39 0.64
N SER A 113 -10.62 12.86 1.46
CA SER A 113 -10.09 14.22 1.34
C SER A 113 -9.39 14.46 -0.01
N ILE A 114 -8.64 13.47 -0.50
CA ILE A 114 -7.98 13.52 -1.83
C ILE A 114 -9.00 13.77 -2.95
N PHE A 115 -10.18 13.15 -2.87
CA PHE A 115 -11.24 13.38 -3.86
C PHE A 115 -11.96 14.71 -3.67
N LYS A 116 -12.18 15.15 -2.42
CA LYS A 116 -12.84 16.44 -2.12
C LYS A 116 -12.06 17.66 -2.55
N GLU A 117 -10.74 17.65 -2.40
CA GLU A 117 -9.87 18.77 -2.82
C GLU A 117 -9.94 19.07 -4.32
N ASN A 118 -10.53 18.18 -5.12
CA ASN A 118 -10.67 18.30 -6.58
C ASN A 118 -12.03 18.82 -7.04
N HIS A 119 -12.89 19.29 -6.12
CA HIS A 119 -14.17 19.94 -6.41
C HIS A 119 -14.16 21.46 -6.18
N VAL A 120 -12.99 22.09 -6.18
CA VAL A 120 -12.80 23.56 -6.14
C VAL A 120 -12.29 24.06 -7.48
#